data_AF-A0A7S1DS13-F1
#
_entry.id   AF-A0A7S1DS13-F1
#
_cell.length_a   1.000
_cell.length_b   1.000
_cell.length_c   1.000
_cell.angle_alpha   90.00
_cell.angle_beta   90.00
_cell.angle_gamma   90.00
#
_symmetry.space_group_name_H-M   'P 1'
#
loop_
_entity.id
_entity.type
_entity.pdbx_description
1 polymer ?
#
loop_
_entity_poly.entity_id
_entity_poly.type
_entity_poly.pdbx_seq_one_letter_code
_entity_poly.pdbx_strand_id
1 'polypeptide(L)'
;ANVDSSVLSSQTETLEGLGGASSVAVSPDGRHVYVSSFLSRSVAAFDRSEETGVLTYRRAKGAFPSSLAPPECPSSADPACTQEGYGRPYQGLSQIVMSADGLQIYGVSFLAASLHVFTRSNVTGAIALADTITDGTVHRGRAVDGLSGAFGVALSDNGLAVYVAGYRDQAVAAFDRDPSTGMLTFVDRVKNGERVFGTWKRDLPDTSDPDAPPQTPRRTQGSCGRAGRGLCGPLSS
;
A
#
# COMPACT_ATOMS: atom_id res chain seq x y z
N ALA A 1 -26.42 -35.58 38.45
CA ALA A 1 -27.02 -34.70 37.42
C ALA A 1 -26.11 -34.74 36.21
N ASN A 2 -26.51 -35.44 35.15
CA ASN A 2 -25.76 -35.45 33.91
C ASN A 2 -26.03 -34.12 33.22
N VAL A 3 -24.99 -33.31 33.09
CA VAL A 3 -25.06 -32.10 32.26
C VAL A 3 -25.09 -32.60 30.82
N ASP A 4 -26.17 -32.30 30.11
CA ASP A 4 -26.34 -32.66 28.71
C ASP A 4 -25.30 -31.91 27.87
N SER A 5 -24.33 -32.65 27.33
CA SER A 5 -23.28 -32.12 26.46
C SER A 5 -23.81 -31.66 25.09
N SER A 6 -25.10 -31.84 24.79
CA SER A 6 -25.75 -31.33 23.58
C SER A 6 -25.83 -29.79 23.51
N VAL A 7 -25.60 -29.10 24.64
CA VAL A 7 -25.68 -27.62 24.73
C VAL A 7 -24.35 -26.93 24.40
N LEU A 8 -23.24 -27.68 24.28
CA LEU A 8 -21.94 -27.17 23.84
C LEU A 8 -21.64 -27.57 22.39
N SER A 9 -22.58 -27.31 21.47
CA SER A 9 -22.17 -27.16 20.08
C SER A 9 -21.56 -25.77 19.92
N SER A 10 -20.25 -25.63 20.18
CA SER A 10 -19.54 -24.50 19.61
C SER A 10 -19.59 -24.71 18.10
N GLN A 11 -20.53 -24.07 17.42
CA GLN A 11 -20.49 -23.96 15.97
C GLN A 11 -19.25 -23.14 15.63
N THR A 12 -18.14 -23.83 15.44
CA THR A 12 -16.91 -23.22 14.95
C THR A 12 -17.15 -22.95 13.47
N GLU A 13 -17.67 -21.77 13.13
CA GLU A 13 -17.63 -21.30 11.75
C GLU A 13 -16.15 -21.12 11.38
N THR A 14 -15.66 -21.92 10.44
CA THR A 14 -14.31 -21.73 9.88
C THR A 14 -14.29 -20.43 9.07
N LEU A 15 -13.69 -19.40 9.67
CA LEU A 15 -13.43 -18.13 9.02
C LEU A 15 -12.28 -18.29 8.01
N GLU A 16 -12.58 -18.12 6.73
CA GLU A 16 -11.55 -18.09 5.71
C GLU A 16 -10.85 -16.73 5.67
N GLY A 17 -9.63 -16.72 5.16
CA GLY A 17 -8.94 -15.47 4.86
C GLY A 17 -8.32 -14.75 6.05
N LEU A 18 -8.16 -15.40 7.21
CA LEU A 18 -7.50 -14.85 8.41
C LEU A 18 -6.14 -15.49 8.73
N GLY A 19 -5.65 -16.40 7.89
CA GLY A 19 -4.32 -17.00 8.05
C GLY A 19 -3.25 -15.92 8.01
N GLY A 20 -2.55 -15.72 9.12
CA GLY A 20 -1.56 -14.66 9.26
C GLY A 20 -2.15 -13.26 9.17
N ALA A 21 -3.34 -13.02 9.75
CA ALA A 21 -3.92 -11.69 9.93
C ALA A 21 -2.85 -10.70 10.42
N SER A 22 -2.63 -9.63 9.67
CA SER A 22 -1.43 -8.79 9.75
C SER A 22 -1.72 -7.32 10.06
N SER A 23 -2.86 -6.80 9.59
CA SER A 23 -3.29 -5.42 9.84
C SER A 23 -4.82 -5.34 9.81
N VAL A 24 -5.36 -4.32 10.46
CA VAL A 24 -6.79 -4.05 10.55
C VAL A 24 -7.09 -2.60 10.17
N ALA A 25 -8.19 -2.37 9.46
CA ALA A 25 -8.72 -1.04 9.16
C ALA A 25 -10.23 -0.99 9.46
N VAL A 26 -10.66 0.04 10.17
CA VAL A 26 -12.08 0.30 10.47
C VAL A 26 -12.59 1.36 9.51
N SER A 27 -13.79 1.18 8.96
CA SER A 27 -14.39 2.20 8.10
C SER A 27 -14.77 3.46 8.87
N PRO A 28 -14.77 4.66 8.23
CA PRO A 28 -15.15 5.92 8.88
C PRO A 28 -16.57 5.91 9.47
N ASP A 29 -17.48 5.14 8.87
CA ASP A 29 -18.83 4.94 9.39
C ASP A 29 -18.88 3.98 10.60
N GLY A 30 -17.76 3.38 11.02
CA GLY A 30 -17.67 2.48 12.17
C GLY A 30 -18.32 1.10 11.98
N ARG A 31 -18.96 0.86 10.83
CA ARG A 31 -19.80 -0.33 10.57
C ARG A 31 -19.05 -1.51 9.97
N HIS A 32 -17.85 -1.31 9.45
CA HIS A 32 -17.09 -2.37 8.77
C HIS A 32 -15.65 -2.42 9.25
N VAL A 33 -15.11 -3.64 9.33
CA VAL A 33 -13.71 -3.89 9.65
C VAL A 33 -13.11 -4.75 8.54
N TYR A 34 -11.94 -4.35 8.07
CA TYR A 34 -11.16 -5.06 7.05
C TYR A 34 -9.87 -5.56 7.68
N VAL A 35 -9.50 -6.80 7.39
CA VAL A 35 -8.31 -7.43 7.94
C VAL A 35 -7.48 -7.96 6.79
N SER A 36 -6.26 -7.47 6.63
CA SER A 36 -5.30 -8.08 5.72
C SER A 36 -4.72 -9.34 6.34
N SER A 37 -4.43 -10.31 5.49
CA SER A 37 -3.89 -11.60 5.93
C SER A 37 -2.71 -12.01 5.07
N PHE A 38 -1.55 -12.11 5.73
CA PHE A 38 -0.27 -12.37 5.09
C PHE A 38 -0.22 -13.76 4.44
N LEU A 39 -0.65 -14.80 5.17
CA LEU A 39 -0.59 -16.19 4.71
C LEU A 39 -1.80 -16.54 3.84
N SER A 40 -2.98 -16.00 4.16
CA SER A 40 -4.18 -16.21 3.34
C SER A 40 -4.22 -15.38 2.06
N ARG A 41 -3.37 -14.36 1.91
CA ARG A 41 -3.27 -13.51 0.72
C ARG A 41 -4.61 -12.83 0.41
N SER A 42 -5.26 -12.31 1.43
CA SER A 42 -6.65 -11.84 1.34
C SER A 42 -6.90 -10.62 2.22
N VAL A 43 -8.01 -9.95 1.94
CA VAL A 43 -8.62 -8.99 2.85
C VAL A 43 -9.97 -9.54 3.30
N ALA A 44 -10.05 -10.03 4.54
CA ALA A 44 -11.30 -10.42 5.17
C ALA A 44 -12.12 -9.17 5.54
N ALA A 45 -13.43 -9.24 5.42
CA ALA A 45 -14.35 -8.16 5.78
C ALA A 45 -15.33 -8.63 6.86
N PHE A 46 -15.65 -7.74 7.78
CA PHE A 46 -16.59 -7.96 8.89
C PHE A 46 -17.55 -6.77 8.96
N ASP A 47 -18.81 -7.04 9.31
CA ASP A 47 -19.64 -6.00 9.88
C ASP A 47 -19.27 -5.83 11.36
N ARG A 48 -19.40 -4.62 11.89
CA ARG A 48 -19.12 -4.27 13.27
C ARG A 48 -20.35 -3.63 13.89
N SER A 49 -20.76 -4.12 15.06
CA SER A 49 -21.75 -3.44 15.89
C SER A 49 -21.15 -2.13 16.41
N GLU A 50 -21.81 -0.99 16.14
CA GLU A 50 -21.37 0.31 16.66
C GLU A 50 -21.45 0.36 18.20
N GLU A 51 -22.44 -0.31 18.78
CA GLU A 51 -22.70 -0.31 20.23
C GLU A 51 -21.71 -1.18 21.01
N THR A 52 -21.42 -2.38 20.51
CA THR A 52 -20.64 -3.40 21.25
C THR A 52 -19.27 -3.68 20.67
N GLY A 53 -19.02 -3.30 19.41
CA GLY A 53 -17.80 -3.63 18.68
C GLY A 53 -17.70 -5.08 18.21
N VAL A 54 -18.71 -5.92 18.48
CA VAL A 54 -18.75 -7.32 18.03
C VAL A 54 -18.68 -7.38 16.50
N LEU A 55 -17.90 -8.35 15.99
CA LEU A 55 -17.64 -8.55 14.57
C LEU A 55 -18.44 -9.74 14.02
N THR A 56 -19.05 -9.54 12.85
CA THR A 56 -19.73 -10.59 12.09
C THR A 56 -19.04 -10.75 10.74
N TYR A 57 -18.54 -11.95 10.44
CA TYR A 57 -17.77 -12.21 9.21
C TYR A 57 -18.61 -12.09 7.93
N ARG A 58 -18.06 -11.45 6.90
CA ARG A 58 -18.72 -11.18 5.61
C ARG A 58 -17.87 -11.64 4.43
N ARG A 59 -17.89 -12.95 4.16
CA ARG A 59 -17.20 -13.58 3.02
C ARG A 59 -17.46 -12.88 1.66
N ALA A 60 -18.69 -12.50 1.37
CA ALA A 60 -19.01 -11.88 0.07
C ALA A 60 -18.50 -10.43 -0.10
N LYS A 61 -18.02 -9.80 0.98
CA LYS A 61 -17.60 -8.38 0.99
C LYS A 61 -16.09 -8.19 1.04
N GLY A 62 -15.31 -9.24 1.34
CA GLY A 62 -13.85 -9.19 1.37
C GLY A 62 -13.24 -9.34 -0.02
N ALA A 63 -11.95 -9.05 -0.13
CA ALA A 63 -11.17 -9.34 -1.33
C ALA A 63 -10.46 -10.68 -1.14
N PHE A 64 -11.03 -11.72 -1.74
CA PHE A 64 -10.46 -13.06 -1.74
C PHE A 64 -9.86 -13.37 -3.12
N PRO A 65 -8.66 -13.95 -3.19
CA PRO A 65 -8.12 -14.43 -4.44
C PRO A 65 -8.72 -15.79 -4.88
N SER A 66 -9.89 -16.21 -4.39
CA SER A 66 -10.35 -17.60 -4.55
C SER A 66 -11.68 -17.83 -5.27
N SER A 67 -12.43 -16.80 -5.72
CA SER A 67 -13.68 -17.05 -6.48
C SER A 67 -13.67 -16.58 -7.93
N LEU A 68 -12.70 -15.77 -8.34
CA LEU A 68 -12.36 -15.64 -9.75
C LEU A 68 -11.24 -16.63 -9.97
N ALA A 69 -11.49 -17.68 -10.74
CA ALA A 69 -10.41 -18.54 -11.20
C ALA A 69 -9.29 -17.61 -11.72
N PRO A 70 -8.01 -17.90 -11.43
CA PRO A 70 -6.93 -17.36 -12.24
C PRO A 70 -7.37 -17.43 -13.72
N PRO A 71 -7.02 -16.45 -14.60
CA PRO A 71 -7.25 -16.62 -16.03
C PRO A 71 -6.86 -18.05 -16.41
N GLU A 72 -7.77 -18.76 -17.10
CA GLU A 72 -7.74 -20.22 -17.20
C GLU A 72 -6.32 -20.72 -17.44
N CYS A 73 -5.78 -21.54 -16.53
CA CYS A 73 -4.54 -22.25 -16.78
C CYS A 73 -4.78 -23.16 -17.99
N PRO A 74 -4.22 -22.86 -19.17
CA PRO A 74 -4.54 -23.63 -20.37
C PRO A 74 -3.99 -25.06 -20.27
N SER A 75 -3.06 -25.31 -19.34
CA SER A 75 -2.71 -26.66 -18.87
C SER A 75 -2.08 -26.64 -17.48
N SER A 76 -2.18 -27.75 -16.76
CA SER A 76 -1.47 -27.98 -15.48
C SER A 76 0.06 -28.12 -15.61
N ALA A 77 0.58 -28.10 -16.84
CA ALA A 77 2.01 -28.20 -17.14
C ALA A 77 2.68 -26.83 -17.33
N ASP A 78 1.93 -25.72 -17.30
CA ASP A 78 2.51 -24.38 -17.43
C ASP A 78 3.34 -24.03 -16.17
N PRO A 79 4.66 -23.79 -16.29
CA PRO A 79 5.50 -23.40 -15.16
C PRO A 79 5.00 -22.14 -14.46
N ALA A 80 4.33 -21.21 -15.16
CA ALA A 80 3.73 -20.02 -14.56
C ALA A 80 2.54 -20.37 -13.66
N CYS A 81 1.77 -21.41 -13.99
CA CYS A 81 0.65 -21.91 -13.20
C CYS A 81 1.08 -22.70 -11.95
N THR A 82 2.30 -23.23 -11.94
CA THR A 82 2.86 -23.96 -10.79
C THR A 82 3.67 -23.06 -9.85
N GLN A 83 3.87 -21.79 -10.20
CA GLN A 83 4.47 -20.80 -9.30
C GLN A 83 3.58 -20.56 -8.08
N GLU A 84 4.21 -20.44 -6.91
CA GLU A 84 3.50 -20.04 -5.70
C GLU A 84 2.76 -18.72 -5.94
N GLY A 85 1.43 -18.76 -5.80
CA GLY A 85 0.52 -17.62 -5.88
C GLY A 85 0.19 -17.09 -7.28
N TYR A 86 0.32 -17.93 -8.31
CA TYR A 86 -0.38 -17.74 -9.58
C TYR A 86 -1.88 -17.48 -9.38
N GLY A 87 -2.39 -16.44 -10.04
CA GLY A 87 -3.79 -15.99 -9.96
C GLY A 87 -4.27 -15.55 -8.58
N ARG A 88 -3.35 -15.39 -7.62
CA ARG A 88 -3.66 -14.90 -6.28
C ARG A 88 -2.91 -13.61 -6.02
N PRO A 89 -3.52 -12.43 -6.30
CA PRO A 89 -2.91 -11.18 -5.91
C PRO A 89 -2.70 -11.15 -4.39
N TYR A 90 -1.77 -10.31 -3.92
CA TYR A 90 -1.48 -10.05 -2.50
C TYR A 90 -0.60 -11.06 -1.73
N GLN A 91 0.42 -11.63 -2.36
CA GLN A 91 1.33 -12.51 -1.62
C GLN A 91 2.03 -11.77 -0.47
N GLY A 92 1.75 -12.19 0.76
CA GLY A 92 2.30 -11.55 1.95
C GLY A 92 1.72 -10.17 2.22
N LEU A 93 0.40 -9.99 2.08
CA LEU A 93 -0.29 -8.75 2.41
C LEU A 93 -0.03 -8.36 3.88
N SER A 94 0.77 -7.33 4.09
CA SER A 94 1.39 -6.99 5.38
C SER A 94 0.64 -5.89 6.12
N GLN A 95 0.28 -4.80 5.43
CA GLN A 95 -0.47 -3.69 6.01
C GLN A 95 -1.55 -3.20 5.05
N ILE A 96 -2.66 -2.71 5.62
CA ILE A 96 -3.69 -1.95 4.92
C ILE A 96 -3.96 -0.61 5.63
N VAL A 97 -4.31 0.43 4.87
CA VAL A 97 -4.81 1.73 5.36
C VAL A 97 -6.02 2.16 4.55
N MET A 98 -6.95 2.89 5.17
CA MET A 98 -8.17 3.39 4.52
C MET A 98 -8.10 4.90 4.31
N SER A 99 -8.68 5.37 3.20
CA SER A 99 -8.90 6.80 2.97
C SER A 99 -9.93 7.39 3.94
N ALA A 100 -9.81 8.68 4.24
CA ALA A 100 -10.70 9.38 5.17
C ALA A 100 -12.17 9.37 4.72
N ASP A 101 -12.42 9.38 3.41
CA ASP A 101 -13.76 9.21 2.82
C ASP A 101 -14.30 7.77 2.90
N GLY A 102 -13.45 6.80 3.27
CA GLY A 102 -13.80 5.39 3.38
C GLY A 102 -14.11 4.71 2.06
N LEU A 103 -13.69 5.29 0.93
CA LEU A 103 -13.96 4.78 -0.41
C LEU A 103 -12.80 3.99 -1.01
N GLN A 104 -11.58 4.12 -0.46
CA GLN A 104 -10.43 3.33 -0.88
C GLN A 104 -9.67 2.70 0.29
N ILE A 105 -9.12 1.53 0.03
CA ILE A 105 -8.17 0.84 0.90
C ILE A 105 -6.88 0.66 0.10
N TYR A 106 -5.75 1.00 0.71
CA TYR A 106 -4.41 0.76 0.17
C TYR A 106 -3.76 -0.36 0.95
N GLY A 107 -3.29 -1.38 0.26
CA GLY A 107 -2.64 -2.54 0.88
C GLY A 107 -1.27 -2.82 0.29
N VAL A 108 -0.31 -3.21 1.09
CA VAL A 108 1.05 -3.57 0.63
C VAL A 108 1.33 -5.04 0.83
N SER A 109 2.01 -5.64 -0.14
CA SER A 109 2.35 -7.06 -0.17
C SER A 109 3.85 -7.24 -0.16
N PHE A 110 4.35 -7.82 0.93
CA PHE A 110 5.77 -7.98 1.18
C PHE A 110 6.44 -8.93 0.20
N LEU A 111 5.78 -10.06 -0.12
CA LEU A 111 6.37 -11.07 -1.02
C LEU A 111 6.15 -10.72 -2.49
N ALA A 112 5.03 -10.08 -2.82
CA ALA A 112 4.75 -9.63 -4.19
C ALA A 112 5.49 -8.34 -4.58
N ALA A 113 6.09 -7.63 -3.61
CA ALA A 113 6.69 -6.31 -3.83
C ALA A 113 5.71 -5.31 -4.47
N SER A 114 4.47 -5.29 -3.95
CA SER A 114 3.36 -4.57 -4.58
C SER A 114 2.60 -3.68 -3.61
N LEU A 115 2.05 -2.59 -4.14
CA LEU A 115 1.02 -1.74 -3.55
C LEU A 115 -0.30 -1.97 -4.32
N HIS A 116 -1.38 -2.17 -3.58
CA HIS A 116 -2.70 -2.49 -4.11
C HIS A 116 -3.68 -1.38 -3.75
N VAL A 117 -4.56 -1.05 -4.70
CA VAL A 117 -5.65 -0.11 -4.49
C VAL A 117 -6.95 -0.88 -4.57
N PHE A 118 -7.76 -0.82 -3.51
CA PHE A 118 -9.09 -1.39 -3.47
C PHE A 118 -10.13 -0.27 -3.44
N THR A 119 -11.20 -0.40 -4.22
CA THR A 119 -12.41 0.40 -4.03
C THR A 119 -13.28 -0.21 -2.95
N ARG A 120 -14.05 0.63 -2.27
CA ARG A 120 -15.03 0.24 -1.25
C ARG A 120 -16.37 0.91 -1.53
N SER A 121 -17.45 0.14 -1.47
CA SER A 121 -18.81 0.69 -1.42
C SER A 121 -19.12 1.24 -0.03
N ASN A 122 -19.55 2.50 0.08
CA ASN A 122 -20.02 3.08 1.35
C ASN A 122 -21.40 2.56 1.78
N VAL A 123 -22.16 1.95 0.85
CA VAL A 123 -23.47 1.35 1.13
C VAL A 123 -23.30 -0.07 1.66
N THR A 124 -22.57 -0.91 0.92
CA THR A 124 -22.48 -2.33 1.24
C THR A 124 -21.21 -2.69 2.00
N GLY A 125 -20.16 -1.88 1.97
CA GLY A 125 -18.84 -2.25 2.48
C GLY A 125 -18.14 -3.32 1.64
N ALA A 126 -18.66 -3.70 0.47
CA ALA A 126 -17.95 -4.59 -0.43
C ALA A 126 -16.70 -3.89 -0.98
N ILE A 127 -15.59 -4.63 -1.09
CA ILE A 127 -14.35 -4.14 -1.68
C ILE A 127 -14.00 -4.87 -2.97
N ALA A 128 -13.33 -4.18 -3.89
CA ALA A 128 -12.84 -4.74 -5.14
C ALA A 128 -11.44 -4.22 -5.46
N LEU A 129 -10.58 -5.06 -6.05
CA LEU A 129 -9.28 -4.62 -6.54
C LEU A 129 -9.47 -3.66 -7.70
N ALA A 130 -8.86 -2.48 -7.62
CA ALA A 130 -8.89 -1.46 -8.65
C ALA A 130 -7.54 -1.32 -9.37
N ASP A 131 -6.43 -1.46 -8.66
CA ASP A 131 -5.09 -1.32 -9.25
C ASP A 131 -4.05 -2.16 -8.46
N THR A 132 -2.96 -2.53 -9.12
CA THR A 132 -1.79 -3.15 -8.50
C THR A 132 -0.52 -2.59 -9.12
N ILE A 133 0.36 -2.10 -8.26
CA ILE A 133 1.59 -1.40 -8.59
C ILE A 133 2.73 -2.25 -8.07
N THR A 134 3.62 -2.71 -8.94
CA THR A 134 4.68 -3.67 -8.57
C THR A 134 6.06 -3.09 -8.83
N ASP A 135 6.98 -3.36 -7.92
CA ASP A 135 8.38 -2.99 -8.04
C ASP A 135 8.99 -3.46 -9.36
N GLY A 136 9.85 -2.64 -9.98
CA GLY A 136 10.54 -2.95 -11.23
C GLY A 136 9.65 -2.92 -12.49
N THR A 137 8.36 -2.59 -12.36
CA THR A 137 7.44 -2.47 -13.50
C THR A 137 7.20 -1.02 -13.91
N VAL A 138 6.69 -0.80 -15.13
CA VAL A 138 6.19 0.52 -15.54
C VAL A 138 4.70 0.60 -15.22
N HIS A 139 4.32 1.57 -14.39
CA HIS A 139 2.93 1.86 -14.04
C HIS A 139 2.61 3.30 -14.43
N ARG A 140 1.56 3.50 -15.24
CA ARG A 140 1.10 4.82 -15.73
C ARG A 140 2.24 5.67 -16.31
N GLY A 141 3.11 5.04 -17.08
CA GLY A 141 4.24 5.69 -17.75
C GLY A 141 5.46 5.97 -16.87
N ARG A 142 5.50 5.45 -15.63
CA ARG A 142 6.63 5.63 -14.70
C ARG A 142 7.17 4.30 -14.24
N ALA A 143 8.49 4.15 -14.26
CA ALA A 143 9.15 2.99 -13.67
C ALA A 143 9.03 3.07 -12.14
N VAL A 144 8.45 2.03 -11.54
CA VAL A 144 8.25 1.91 -10.10
C VAL A 144 9.47 1.24 -9.48
N ASP A 145 9.96 1.82 -8.39
CA ASP A 145 11.10 1.35 -7.61
C ASP A 145 10.86 1.73 -6.14
N GLY A 146 11.48 1.03 -5.19
CA GLY A 146 11.28 1.25 -3.76
C GLY A 146 10.21 0.37 -3.11
N LEU A 147 9.62 -0.59 -3.82
CA LEU A 147 8.55 -1.47 -3.30
C LEU A 147 9.03 -2.89 -2.95
N SER A 148 10.30 -3.23 -3.17
CA SER A 148 10.82 -4.54 -2.76
C SER A 148 10.68 -4.73 -1.25
N GLY A 149 9.94 -5.78 -0.85
CA GLY A 149 9.60 -6.03 0.55
C GLY A 149 8.67 -4.97 1.14
N ALA A 150 7.70 -4.45 0.37
CA ALA A 150 6.72 -3.48 0.86
C ALA A 150 6.04 -3.98 2.15
N PHE A 151 6.33 -3.29 3.26
CA PHE A 151 5.93 -3.73 4.60
C PHE A 151 4.95 -2.78 5.26
N GLY A 152 5.17 -1.47 5.11
CA GLY A 152 4.33 -0.44 5.69
C GLY A 152 3.76 0.50 4.64
N VAL A 153 2.56 1.01 4.89
CA VAL A 153 1.90 2.00 4.03
C VAL A 153 1.24 3.09 4.88
N ALA A 154 1.32 4.34 4.42
CA ALA A 154 0.68 5.48 5.05
C ALA A 154 0.03 6.38 3.99
N LEU A 155 -1.14 6.92 4.32
CA LEU A 155 -1.83 7.94 3.54
C LEU A 155 -1.61 9.29 4.23
N SER A 156 -1.29 10.34 3.47
CA SER A 156 -1.19 11.70 3.99
C SER A 156 -2.55 12.22 4.49
N ASP A 157 -2.54 13.07 5.52
CA ASP A 157 -3.77 13.64 6.10
C ASP A 157 -4.64 14.41 5.09
N ASN A 158 -4.01 15.10 4.12
CA ASN A 158 -4.73 15.80 3.05
C ASN A 158 -5.28 14.86 1.96
N GLY A 159 -5.02 13.55 2.06
CA GLY A 159 -5.49 12.54 1.11
C GLY A 159 -4.84 12.58 -0.28
N LEU A 160 -3.77 13.34 -0.48
CA LEU A 160 -3.14 13.55 -1.79
C LEU A 160 -1.91 12.67 -2.06
N ALA A 161 -1.38 11.97 -1.05
CA ALA A 161 -0.18 11.16 -1.20
C ALA A 161 -0.24 9.84 -0.42
N VAL A 162 0.35 8.79 -0.99
CA VAL A 162 0.59 7.50 -0.34
C VAL A 162 2.09 7.26 -0.26
N TYR A 163 2.56 6.78 0.89
CA TYR A 163 3.96 6.43 1.14
C TYR A 163 4.08 4.95 1.49
N VAL A 164 5.10 4.29 0.96
CA VAL A 164 5.36 2.87 1.22
C VAL A 164 6.79 2.68 1.71
N ALA A 165 6.96 1.92 2.79
CA ALA A 165 8.25 1.45 3.26
C ALA A 165 8.61 0.12 2.59
N GLY A 166 9.59 0.15 1.68
CA GLY A 166 10.17 -1.02 1.02
C GLY A 166 11.31 -1.60 1.86
N TYR A 167 11.02 -2.62 2.68
CA TYR A 167 11.95 -3.17 3.64
C TYR A 167 13.20 -3.77 2.98
N ARG A 168 13.03 -4.56 1.92
CA ARG A 168 14.16 -5.21 1.22
C ARG A 168 14.91 -4.23 0.35
N ASP A 169 14.23 -3.20 -0.11
CA ASP A 169 14.80 -2.17 -0.95
C ASP A 169 15.51 -1.05 -0.18
N GLN A 170 15.37 -1.04 1.16
CA GLN A 170 15.86 0.03 2.03
C GLN A 170 15.36 1.40 1.57
N ALA A 171 14.07 1.47 1.26
CA ALA A 171 13.47 2.61 0.59
C ALA A 171 12.16 3.10 1.21
N VAL A 172 11.85 4.37 0.95
CA VAL A 172 10.52 4.95 1.06
C VAL A 172 10.08 5.41 -0.32
N ALA A 173 9.07 4.74 -0.89
CA ALA A 173 8.45 5.12 -2.15
C ALA A 173 7.26 6.07 -1.89
N ALA A 174 7.09 7.08 -2.74
CA ALA A 174 6.04 8.08 -2.66
C ALA A 174 5.19 8.09 -3.93
N PHE A 175 3.88 8.23 -3.74
CA PHE A 175 2.88 8.22 -4.80
C PHE A 175 1.94 9.42 -4.64
N ASP A 176 1.65 10.11 -5.73
CA ASP A 176 0.56 11.09 -5.80
C ASP A 176 -0.75 10.30 -5.92
N ARG A 177 -1.77 10.71 -5.16
CA ARG A 177 -3.12 10.13 -5.18
C ARG A 177 -4.09 11.12 -5.80
N ASP A 178 -4.84 10.67 -6.80
CA ASP A 178 -6.02 11.38 -7.26
C ASP A 178 -7.16 11.12 -6.26
N PRO A 179 -7.67 12.13 -5.53
CA PRO A 179 -8.69 11.91 -4.50
C PRO A 179 -10.05 11.53 -5.06
N SER A 180 -10.33 11.80 -6.34
CA SER A 180 -11.61 11.48 -6.96
C SER A 180 -11.73 10.01 -7.34
N THR A 181 -10.61 9.39 -7.74
CA THR A 181 -10.56 8.00 -8.19
C THR A 181 -9.85 7.08 -7.20
N GLY A 182 -9.03 7.65 -6.32
CA GLY A 182 -8.11 6.95 -5.44
C GLY A 182 -6.92 6.30 -6.16
N MET A 183 -6.74 6.56 -7.46
CA MET A 183 -5.64 6.00 -8.25
C MET A 183 -4.33 6.67 -7.89
N LEU A 184 -3.24 5.91 -8.01
CA LEU A 184 -1.91 6.35 -7.62
C LEU A 184 -1.01 6.51 -8.83
N THR A 185 -0.14 7.51 -8.78
CA THR A 185 0.95 7.71 -9.73
C THR A 185 2.26 7.75 -8.95
N PHE A 186 3.21 6.89 -9.31
CA PHE A 186 4.53 6.88 -8.67
C PHE A 186 5.23 8.23 -8.85
N VAL A 187 5.76 8.82 -7.78
CA VAL A 187 6.42 10.13 -7.83
C VAL A 187 7.92 9.97 -7.71
N ASP A 188 8.36 9.31 -6.65
CA ASP A 188 9.76 9.21 -6.30
C ASP A 188 10.01 8.14 -5.23
N ARG A 189 11.28 7.90 -4.92
CA ARG A 189 11.72 7.15 -3.75
C ARG A 189 12.96 7.77 -3.13
N VAL A 190 13.12 7.56 -1.83
CA VAL A 190 14.40 7.68 -1.14
C VAL A 190 14.89 6.27 -0.86
N LYS A 191 16.09 5.90 -1.31
CA LYS A 191 16.63 4.53 -1.27
C LYS A 191 18.09 4.56 -0.83
N ASN A 192 18.47 3.67 0.10
CA ASN A 192 19.82 3.64 0.68
C ASN A 192 20.29 4.99 1.26
N GLY A 193 19.36 5.79 1.81
CA GLY A 193 19.65 7.13 2.32
C GLY A 193 19.83 8.21 1.25
N GLU A 194 19.68 7.87 -0.02
CA GLU A 194 19.84 8.79 -1.15
C GLU A 194 18.52 9.04 -1.86
N ARG A 195 18.33 10.29 -2.29
CA ARG A 195 17.25 10.67 -3.18
C ARG A 195 17.82 10.87 -4.58
N VAL A 196 17.75 9.83 -5.40
CA VAL A 196 18.06 9.97 -6.82
C VAL A 196 16.79 10.46 -7.49
N PHE A 197 16.63 11.77 -7.69
CA PHE A 197 15.57 12.23 -8.60
C PHE A 197 15.72 11.43 -9.89
N GLY A 198 14.70 10.65 -10.25
CA GLY A 198 14.60 10.22 -11.63
C GLY A 198 14.76 11.48 -12.46
N THR A 199 15.57 11.44 -13.51
CA THR A 199 15.74 12.51 -14.50
C THR A 199 14.43 12.79 -15.23
N TRP A 200 13.38 13.14 -14.50
CA TRP A 200 12.12 13.65 -14.97
C TRP A 200 12.18 15.13 -14.63
N LYS A 201 12.59 15.92 -15.63
CA LYS A 201 12.48 17.37 -15.60
C LYS A 201 11.01 17.71 -15.33
N ARG A 202 10.64 17.95 -14.07
CA ARG A 202 9.58 18.92 -13.77
C ARG A 202 10.18 20.25 -14.20
N ASP A 203 9.70 20.74 -15.33
CA ASP A 203 9.78 22.12 -15.78
C ASP A 203 11.13 22.79 -15.49
N LEU A 204 12.12 22.53 -16.36
CA LEU A 204 13.12 23.58 -16.56
C LEU A 204 12.36 24.78 -17.15
N PRO A 205 12.51 26.00 -16.61
CA PRO A 205 12.02 27.18 -17.30
C PRO A 205 12.61 27.16 -18.71
N ASP A 206 11.74 27.40 -19.68
CA ASP A 206 12.11 27.53 -21.08
C ASP A 206 13.27 28.52 -21.18
N THR A 207 14.46 28.03 -21.52
CA THR A 207 15.65 28.88 -21.65
C THR A 207 15.57 29.79 -22.89
N SER A 208 14.47 29.73 -23.65
CA SER A 208 14.16 30.67 -24.72
C SER A 208 13.32 31.87 -24.29
N ASP A 209 12.90 31.95 -23.02
CA ASP A 209 12.23 33.13 -22.46
C ASP A 209 13.27 34.19 -22.04
N PRO A 210 13.39 35.33 -22.76
CA PRO A 210 14.36 36.38 -22.45
C PRO A 210 14.02 37.17 -21.18
N ASP A 211 12.81 37.00 -20.61
CA ASP A 211 12.33 37.77 -19.44
C ASP A 211 12.37 36.97 -18.12
N ALA A 212 13.01 35.80 -18.10
CA ALA A 212 13.15 35.02 -16.88
C ALA A 212 14.02 35.76 -15.83
N PRO A 213 13.56 35.88 -14.57
CA PRO A 213 14.31 36.60 -13.53
C PRO A 213 15.64 35.89 -13.20
N PRO A 214 16.74 36.63 -12.95
CA PRO A 214 18.06 36.05 -12.74
C PRO A 214 18.08 35.15 -11.49
N GLN A 215 18.45 33.89 -11.69
CA GLN A 215 18.60 32.91 -10.63
C GLN A 215 19.85 33.22 -9.81
N THR A 216 19.70 33.60 -8.54
CA THR A 216 20.81 33.67 -7.60
C THR A 216 21.37 32.26 -7.35
N PRO A 217 22.70 32.01 -7.48
CA PRO A 217 23.25 30.70 -7.24
C PRO A 217 23.04 30.28 -5.78
N ARG A 218 22.31 29.17 -5.56
CA ARG A 218 22.25 28.51 -4.25
C ARG A 218 23.66 28.05 -3.88
N ARG A 219 24.19 28.59 -2.79
CA ARG A 219 25.44 28.14 -2.16
C ARG A 219 25.42 26.63 -1.99
N THR A 220 26.44 25.98 -2.54
CA THR A 220 26.84 24.62 -2.20
C THR A 220 27.03 24.53 -0.68
N GLN A 221 26.28 23.64 -0.02
CA GLN A 221 26.55 23.31 1.38
C GLN A 221 27.93 22.64 1.45
N GLY A 222 28.89 23.34 2.05
CA GLY A 222 30.19 22.78 2.41
C GLY A 222 30.01 21.63 3.40
N SER A 223 30.71 20.53 3.14
CA SER A 223 30.83 19.40 4.05
C SER A 223 31.49 19.85 5.37
N CYS A 224 30.82 19.62 6.49
CA CYS A 224 31.47 19.68 7.80
C CYS A 224 32.10 18.32 8.10
N GLY A 225 33.42 18.25 7.95
CA GLY A 225 34.25 17.13 8.41
C GLY A 225 34.32 17.07 9.94
N ARG A 226 34.24 15.86 10.47
CA ARG A 226 34.25 15.51 11.89
C ARG A 226 35.68 15.63 12.46
N ALA A 227 35.99 16.71 13.19
CA ALA A 227 36.95 16.74 14.31
C ALA A 227 37.19 18.17 14.84
N GLY A 228 37.12 18.33 16.17
CA GLY A 228 37.82 19.40 16.89
C GLY A 228 37.16 20.78 16.90
N ARG A 229 37.03 21.33 18.12
CA ARG A 229 36.51 22.68 18.40
C ARG A 229 37.19 23.75 17.54
N GLY A 230 36.40 24.58 16.84
CA GLY A 230 36.88 25.76 16.11
C GLY A 230 35.71 26.50 15.44
N LEU A 231 35.68 27.82 15.58
CA LEU A 231 34.57 28.72 15.30
C LEU A 231 34.30 28.90 13.78
N CYS A 232 33.03 28.89 13.37
CA CYS A 232 32.61 29.39 12.05
C CYS A 232 32.57 30.93 12.09
N GLY A 233 33.47 31.60 11.37
CA GLY A 233 33.42 33.06 11.13
C GLY A 233 32.54 33.42 9.91
N PRO A 234 32.04 34.66 9.80
CA PRO A 234 31.16 35.08 8.72
C PRO A 234 31.92 35.31 7.40
N LEU A 235 31.24 35.07 6.28
CA LEU A 235 31.76 35.13 4.92
C LEU A 235 31.88 36.58 4.41
N SER A 236 32.96 36.89 3.71
CA SER A 236 33.09 38.07 2.86
C SER A 236 32.83 37.73 1.39
N SER A 237 31.93 38.54 0.79
CA SER A 237 31.59 38.80 -0.63
C SER A 237 32.00 37.77 -1.68
#